data_AF-J1F837-F1
#
_entry.id   AF-J1F837-F1
#
_cell.length_a   1.000
_cell.length_b   1.000
_cell.length_c   1.000
_cell.angle_alpha   90.00
_cell.angle_beta   90.00
_cell.angle_gamma   90.00
#
_symmetry.space_group_name_H-M   'P 1'
#
loop_
_entity.id
_entity.type
_entity.pdbx_description
1 polymer ?
#
loop_
_entity_poly.entity_id
_entity_poly.type
_entity_poly.pdbx_seq_one_letter_code
_entity_poly.pdbx_strand_id
1 'polypeptide(L)'
;MGNCKLQKVIVNHNAFQYLSREFNFETIPVMGLSPDEQPSAKRVGEIIELSKDGEISTVFFEELASDKVAQSISKESGLKVSSLSPIGNVPANKANDGFLKIMSQNLENLKEALDCQ
;
A
#
# COMPACT_ATOMS: atom_id res chain seq x y z
N MET A 1 4.21 -2.11 16.22
CA MET A 1 4.99 -1.07 15.53
C MET A 1 5.32 0.01 16.55
N GLY A 2 6.52 0.60 16.47
CA GLY A 2 7.02 1.60 17.43
C GLY A 2 6.36 2.97 17.26
N ASN A 3 7.08 4.03 17.64
CA ASN A 3 6.65 5.41 17.42
C ASN A 3 6.86 5.77 15.93
N CYS A 4 5.77 5.87 15.17
CA CYS A 4 5.77 6.20 13.74
C CYS A 4 5.30 7.64 13.55
N LYS A 5 5.97 8.41 12.69
CA LYS A 5 5.60 9.82 12.45
C LYS A 5 4.38 9.95 11.55
N LEU A 6 4.22 9.03 10.60
CA LEU A 6 3.07 8.96 9.71
C LEU A 6 2.15 7.82 10.14
N GLN A 7 0.86 7.95 9.84
CA GLN A 7 -0.17 6.98 10.23
C GLN A 7 -1.05 6.56 9.06
N LYS A 8 -0.79 7.01 7.84
CA LYS A 8 -1.62 6.73 6.67
C LYS A 8 -0.77 6.16 5.54
N VAL A 9 -1.31 5.14 4.87
CA VAL A 9 -0.73 4.58 3.65
C VAL A 9 -1.82 4.38 2.61
N ILE A 10 -1.49 4.59 1.34
CA ILE A 10 -2.39 4.24 0.24
C ILE A 10 -2.11 2.79 -0.15
N VAL A 11 -3.16 2.00 -0.38
CA VAL A 11 -3.05 0.59 -0.81
C VAL A 11 -3.86 0.37 -2.08
N ASN A 12 -3.49 -0.63 -2.88
CA ASN A 12 -4.21 -0.94 -4.11
C ASN A 12 -5.69 -1.25 -3.84
N HIS A 13 -5.96 -2.34 -3.13
CA HIS A 13 -7.31 -2.75 -2.71
C HIS A 13 -7.38 -2.95 -1.19
N ASN A 14 -8.60 -3.08 -0.68
CA ASN A 14 -8.90 -3.04 0.75
C ASN A 14 -8.62 -4.39 1.47
N ALA A 15 -7.35 -4.81 1.56
CA ALA A 15 -6.94 -6.10 2.15
C ALA A 15 -6.36 -6.03 3.57
N PHE A 16 -5.94 -4.86 4.05
CA PHE A 16 -5.04 -4.75 5.20
C PHE A 16 -5.70 -4.25 6.49
N GLN A 17 -7.03 -4.24 6.58
CA GLN A 17 -7.78 -3.67 7.71
C GLN A 17 -7.45 -4.30 9.07
N TYR A 18 -7.25 -5.62 9.11
CA TYR A 18 -6.88 -6.31 10.35
C TYR A 18 -5.49 -5.89 10.83
N LEU A 19 -4.55 -5.79 9.88
CA LEU A 19 -3.17 -5.38 10.14
C LEU A 19 -3.12 -3.92 10.60
N SER A 20 -3.85 -3.04 9.90
CA SER A 20 -3.88 -1.61 10.19
C SER A 20 -4.52 -1.31 11.53
N ARG A 21 -5.57 -2.03 11.91
CA ARG A 21 -6.17 -1.98 13.24
C ARG A 21 -5.20 -2.43 14.34
N GLU A 22 -4.51 -3.55 14.14
CA GLU A 22 -3.58 -4.11 15.14
C GLU A 22 -2.36 -3.19 15.36
N PHE A 23 -1.90 -2.53 14.31
CA PHE A 23 -0.72 -1.67 14.36
C PHE A 23 -1.00 -0.17 14.35
N ASN A 24 -2.26 0.22 14.52
CA ASN A 24 -2.72 1.60 14.67
C ASN A 24 -2.27 2.54 13.54
N PHE A 25 -2.51 2.13 12.29
CA PHE A 25 -2.40 2.98 11.11
C PHE A 25 -3.67 2.87 10.25
N GLU A 26 -3.83 3.76 9.29
CA GLU A 26 -4.95 3.82 8.36
C GLU A 26 -4.50 3.42 6.95
N THR A 27 -5.33 2.61 6.29
CA THR A 27 -5.15 2.22 4.89
C THR A 27 -6.20 2.93 4.05
N ILE A 28 -5.75 3.66 3.04
CA ILE A 28 -6.62 4.36 2.09
C ILE A 28 -6.60 3.57 0.78
N PRO A 29 -7.64 2.79 0.46
CA PRO A 29 -7.64 1.96 -0.74
C PRO A 29 -7.94 2.79 -2.00
N VAL A 30 -7.23 2.51 -3.09
CA VAL A 30 -7.47 3.13 -4.39
C VAL A 30 -8.72 2.56 -5.06
N MET A 31 -8.94 1.24 -4.94
CA MET A 31 -10.12 0.52 -5.45
C MET A 31 -10.85 -0.25 -4.34
N GLY A 32 -11.90 -0.99 -4.68
CA GLY A 32 -12.72 -1.74 -3.74
C GLY A 32 -12.02 -2.99 -3.19
N LEU A 33 -12.66 -4.14 -3.36
CA LEU A 33 -12.19 -5.40 -2.77
C LEU A 33 -11.28 -6.19 -3.69
N SER A 34 -11.42 -6.06 -5.01
CA SER A 34 -10.63 -6.81 -5.98
C SER A 34 -9.44 -6.01 -6.50
N PRO A 35 -8.22 -6.59 -6.60
CA PRO A 35 -7.07 -5.94 -7.22
C PRO A 35 -7.21 -5.70 -8.73
N ASP A 36 -8.17 -6.37 -9.38
CA ASP A 36 -8.42 -6.25 -10.82
C ASP A 36 -9.43 -5.13 -11.17
N GLU A 37 -10.02 -4.50 -10.16
CA GLU A 37 -10.92 -3.36 -10.36
C GLU A 37 -10.16 -2.14 -10.88
N GLN A 38 -10.77 -1.41 -11.82
CA GLN A 38 -10.23 -0.11 -12.22
C GLN A 38 -10.84 1.01 -11.36
N PRO A 39 -10.02 1.90 -10.78
CA PRO A 39 -10.54 3.04 -10.06
C PRO A 39 -11.13 4.05 -11.04
N SER A 40 -12.15 4.78 -10.60
CA SER A 40 -12.64 5.93 -11.37
C SER A 40 -11.61 7.07 -11.39
N ALA A 41 -11.62 7.88 -12.44
CA ALA A 41 -10.77 9.08 -12.52
C ALA A 41 -10.99 10.03 -11.33
N LYS A 42 -12.23 10.12 -10.85
CA LYS A 42 -12.57 10.89 -9.64
C LYS A 42 -11.80 10.36 -8.41
N ARG A 43 -11.78 9.03 -8.22
CA ARG A 43 -11.08 8.40 -7.10
C ARG A 43 -9.57 8.62 -7.17
N VAL A 44 -8.98 8.53 -8.37
CA VAL A 44 -7.55 8.83 -8.56
C VAL A 44 -7.26 10.29 -8.19
N GLY A 45 -8.12 11.24 -8.60
CA GLY A 45 -8.00 12.65 -8.22
C GLY A 45 -8.07 12.88 -6.70
N GLU A 46 -9.01 12.21 -6.01
CA GLU A 46 -9.10 12.27 -4.54
C GLU A 46 -7.82 11.77 -3.86
N ILE A 47 -7.22 10.69 -4.35
CA ILE A 47 -5.97 10.14 -3.81
C ILE A 47 -4.80 11.12 -4.02
N ILE A 48 -4.74 11.76 -5.19
CA ILE A 48 -3.71 12.77 -5.48
C ILE A 48 -3.89 13.98 -4.55
N GLU A 49 -5.12 14.45 -4.31
CA GLU A 49 -5.34 15.55 -3.36
C GLU A 49 -4.96 15.16 -1.91
N LEU A 50 -5.31 13.95 -1.47
CA LEU A 50 -4.94 13.44 -0.15
C LEU A 50 -3.42 13.35 0.05
N SER A 51 -2.66 13.13 -1.03
CA SER A 51 -1.20 13.04 -0.92
C SER A 51 -0.50 14.39 -0.67
N LYS A 52 -1.17 15.51 -0.90
CA LYS A 52 -0.57 16.85 -0.85
C LYS A 52 -0.42 17.41 0.56
N ASP A 53 -1.12 16.85 1.55
CA ASP A 53 -1.06 17.30 2.94
C ASP A 53 0.24 16.90 3.66
N GLY A 54 1.04 16.01 3.05
CA GLY A 54 2.30 15.52 3.60
C GLY A 54 2.15 14.43 4.66
N GLU A 55 0.94 13.92 4.91
CA GLU A 55 0.67 12.86 5.88
C GLU A 55 0.87 11.45 5.29
N ILE A 56 1.13 11.36 3.98
CA ILE A 56 1.32 10.11 3.25
C ILE A 56 2.61 10.22 2.44
N SER A 57 3.49 9.21 2.55
CA SER A 57 4.76 9.16 1.82
C SER A 57 4.75 8.15 0.66
N THR A 58 3.87 7.15 0.74
CA THR A 58 3.97 5.93 -0.07
C THR A 58 2.60 5.43 -0.53
N VAL A 59 2.53 5.01 -1.78
CA VAL A 59 1.46 4.21 -2.36
C VAL A 59 1.92 2.77 -2.56
N PHE A 60 1.13 1.83 -2.03
CA PHE A 60 1.39 0.40 -2.11
C PHE A 60 0.58 -0.29 -3.20
N PHE A 61 1.23 -1.21 -3.91
CA PHE A 61 0.58 -2.09 -4.87
C PHE A 61 0.94 -3.56 -4.64
N GLU A 62 0.19 -4.45 -5.29
CA GLU A 62 0.46 -5.88 -5.23
C GLU A 62 1.32 -6.29 -6.41
N GLU A 63 2.32 -7.14 -6.18
CA GLU A 63 3.32 -7.50 -7.19
C GLU A 63 2.72 -8.18 -8.44
N LEU A 64 1.52 -8.76 -8.31
CA LEU A 64 0.81 -9.40 -9.41
C LEU A 64 -0.30 -8.52 -10.02
N ALA A 65 -0.60 -7.36 -9.41
CA ALA A 65 -1.59 -6.42 -9.93
C ALA A 65 -0.96 -5.44 -10.93
N SER A 66 -1.78 -4.84 -11.80
CA SER A 66 -1.29 -3.81 -12.72
C SER A 66 -0.82 -2.57 -11.96
N ASP A 67 0.42 -2.18 -12.18
CA ASP A 67 1.06 -1.02 -11.52
C ASP A 67 0.73 0.33 -12.19
N LYS A 68 0.04 0.34 -13.33
CA LYS A 68 -0.26 1.55 -14.13
C LYS A 68 -0.94 2.66 -13.31
N VAL A 69 -1.88 2.27 -12.45
CA VAL A 69 -2.60 3.19 -11.56
C VAL A 69 -1.64 3.76 -10.52
N ALA A 70 -0.83 2.92 -9.88
CA ALA A 70 0.15 3.35 -8.88
C ALA A 70 1.21 4.28 -9.50
N GLN A 71 1.70 3.98 -10.70
CA GLN A 71 2.63 4.83 -11.43
C GLN A 71 2.01 6.20 -11.76
N SER A 72 0.74 6.22 -12.15
CA SER A 72 0.03 7.46 -12.46
C SER A 72 -0.18 8.32 -11.21
N ILE A 73 -0.59 7.70 -10.10
CA ILE A 73 -0.69 8.38 -8.80
C ILE A 73 0.68 8.93 -8.38
N SER A 74 1.72 8.10 -8.37
CA SER A 74 3.07 8.51 -7.97
C SER A 74 3.60 9.67 -8.81
N LYS A 75 3.42 9.63 -10.14
CA LYS A 75 3.87 10.68 -11.04
C LYS A 75 3.23 12.04 -10.74
N GLU A 76 1.95 12.06 -10.40
CA GLU A 76 1.18 13.30 -10.15
C GLU A 76 1.26 13.76 -8.68
N SER A 77 1.53 12.86 -7.75
CA SER A 77 1.59 13.13 -6.30
C SER A 77 3.00 13.30 -5.73
N GLY A 78 4.01 12.74 -6.39
CA GLY A 78 5.36 12.62 -5.83
C GLY A 78 5.52 11.51 -4.76
N LEU A 79 4.48 10.71 -4.50
CA LEU A 79 4.57 9.59 -3.56
C LEU A 79 5.54 8.52 -4.05
N LYS A 80 6.24 7.88 -3.10
CA LYS A 80 7.01 6.67 -3.37
C LYS A 80 6.08 5.52 -3.75
N VAL A 81 6.56 4.63 -4.60
CA VAL A 81 5.88 3.39 -4.99
C VAL A 81 6.57 2.22 -4.29
N SER A 82 5.82 1.40 -3.57
CA SER A 82 6.31 0.19 -2.90
C SER A 82 5.28 -0.94 -2.97
N SER A 83 5.61 -2.14 -2.55
CA SER A 83 4.70 -3.29 -2.59
C SER A 83 4.24 -3.76 -1.20
N LEU A 84 3.00 -4.24 -1.13
CA LEU A 84 2.44 -4.94 0.03
C LEU A 84 1.74 -6.20 -0.47
N SER A 85 2.07 -7.35 0.09
CA SER A 85 1.45 -8.62 -0.29
C SER A 85 0.29 -8.98 0.66
N PRO A 86 -0.93 -9.24 0.16
CA PRO A 86 -2.01 -9.80 0.97
C PRO A 86 -1.86 -11.32 1.17
N ILE A 87 -0.84 -11.95 0.59
CA ILE A 87 -0.54 -13.40 0.61
C ILE A 87 -1.59 -14.27 -0.11
N GLY A 88 -2.74 -13.72 -0.51
CA GLY A 88 -3.75 -14.44 -1.30
C GLY A 88 -3.25 -14.92 -2.66
N ASN A 89 -2.29 -14.21 -3.27
CA ASN A 89 -1.63 -14.62 -4.51
C ASN A 89 -0.15 -14.22 -4.46
N VAL A 90 0.75 -15.20 -4.46
CA VAL A 90 2.20 -14.99 -4.32
C VAL A 90 2.88 -15.32 -5.65
N PRO A 91 3.73 -14.43 -6.20
CA PRO A 91 4.40 -14.70 -7.46
C PRO A 91 5.31 -15.92 -7.37
N ALA A 92 5.45 -16.67 -8.46
CA ALA A 92 6.12 -17.98 -8.47
C ALA A 92 7.57 -17.91 -7.96
N ASN A 93 8.28 -16.79 -8.18
CA ASN A 93 9.63 -16.56 -7.68
C ASN A 93 9.71 -16.41 -6.14
N LYS A 94 8.57 -16.17 -5.48
CA LYS A 94 8.42 -16.10 -4.02
C LYS A 94 7.57 -17.25 -3.46
N ALA A 95 7.24 -18.26 -4.26
CA ALA A 95 6.41 -19.38 -3.80
C ALA A 95 7.04 -20.17 -2.64
N ASN A 96 8.38 -20.18 -2.54
CA ASN A 96 9.11 -20.79 -1.44
C ASN A 96 9.34 -19.83 -0.25
N ASP A 97 9.01 -18.55 -0.41
CA ASP A 97 9.06 -17.58 0.67
C ASP A 97 7.85 -17.85 1.57
N GLY A 98 8.06 -18.67 2.61
CA GLY A 98 7.01 -18.98 3.58
C GLY A 98 6.40 -17.72 4.19
N PHE A 99 5.20 -17.86 4.75
CA PHE A 99 4.39 -16.77 5.34
C PHE A 99 5.20 -15.73 6.14
N LEU A 100 6.08 -16.19 7.04
CA LEU A 100 6.87 -15.30 7.90
C LEU A 100 7.81 -14.39 7.11
N LYS A 101 8.42 -14.88 6.02
CA LYS A 101 9.33 -14.08 5.20
C LYS A 101 8.56 -12.97 4.47
N ILE A 102 7.39 -13.30 3.90
CA ILE A 102 6.55 -12.32 3.21
C ILE A 102 6.04 -11.26 4.20
N MET A 103 5.57 -11.68 5.39
CA MET A 103 5.09 -10.74 6.40
C MET A 103 6.20 -9.86 6.98
N SER A 104 7.42 -10.38 7.12
CA SER A 104 8.58 -9.57 7.50
C SER A 104 8.88 -8.50 6.45
N GLN A 105 8.81 -8.84 5.16
CA GLN A 105 8.98 -7.85 4.09
C GLN A 105 7.88 -6.78 4.11
N ASN A 106 6.61 -7.19 4.30
CA ASN A 106 5.50 -6.25 4.46
C ASN A 106 5.75 -5.29 5.64
N LEU A 107 6.24 -5.81 6.76
CA LEU A 107 6.55 -5.01 7.95
C LEU A 107 7.68 -4.00 7.66
N GLU A 108 8.75 -4.40 6.99
CA GLU A 108 9.85 -3.50 6.61
C GLU A 108 9.34 -2.36 5.72
N ASN A 109 8.54 -2.71 4.70
CA ASN A 109 7.96 -1.73 3.78
C ASN A 109 7.03 -0.75 4.50
N LEU A 110 6.20 -1.25 5.44
CA LEU A 110 5.34 -0.42 6.27
C LEU A 110 6.14 0.49 7.22
N LYS A 111 7.23 -0.02 7.83
CA LYS A 111 8.09 0.80 8.69
C LYS A 111 8.70 1.96 7.92
N GLU A 112 9.16 1.74 6.69
CA GLU A 112 9.68 2.82 5.84
C GLU A 112 8.58 3.82 5.48
N ALA A 113 7.43 3.34 5.01
CA ALA A 113 6.33 4.20 4.58
C ALA A 113 5.77 5.07 5.73
N LEU A 114 5.70 4.51 6.94
CA LEU A 114 5.15 5.19 8.11
C LEU A 114 6.20 5.97 8.91
N ASP A 115 7.47 5.98 8.47
CA ASP A 115 8.60 6.60 9.17
C ASP A 115 8.66 6.16 10.65
N CYS A 116 8.70 4.84 10.86
CA CYS A 116 8.77 4.20 12.16
C CYS A 116 10.22 3.99 12.61
N GLN A 117 10.53 4.39 13.85
CA GLN A 117 11.81 4.09 14.52
C GLN A 117 11.82 2.65 15.06
#